data_AF-A0A7Y5NI22-F1
#
_entry.id   AF-A0A7Y5NI22-F1
#
_cell.length_a   1.000
_cell.length_b   1.000
_cell.length_c   1.000
_cell.angle_alpha   90.00
_cell.angle_beta   90.00
_cell.angle_gamma   90.00
#
_symmetry.space_group_name_H-M   'P 1'
#
loop_
_entity.id
_entity.type
_entity.pdbx_description
1 polymer ?
#
loop_
_entity_poly.entity_id
_entity_poly.type
_entity_poly.pdbx_seq_one_letter_code
_entity_poly.pdbx_strand_id
1 'polypeptide(L)'
;MTRLLTDEEIERQLGDLPDWTREGDTIRASYEAPEFLTGIALVQEVGAAAEAMDHHPDIDIRWRTVSFALSTHSEGGLTQLDVELAHQISQEAARKGATASG
;
A
#
# COMPACT_ATOMS: atom_id res chain seq x y z
N MET A 1 -0.99 -15.75 12.68
CA MET A 1 -0.93 -16.45 11.38
C MET A 1 -2.14 -16.01 10.59
N THR A 2 -1.90 -15.17 9.59
CA THR A 2 -2.89 -14.77 8.59
C THR A 2 -2.88 -15.77 7.44
N ARG A 3 -4.02 -15.93 6.76
CA ARG A 3 -4.17 -16.89 5.66
C ARG A 3 -3.78 -16.24 4.34
N LEU A 4 -3.06 -16.96 3.49
CA LEU A 4 -2.86 -16.59 2.09
C LEU A 4 -4.20 -16.46 1.36
N LEU A 5 -4.35 -15.37 0.63
CA LEU A 5 -5.48 -15.15 -0.26
C LEU A 5 -5.32 -15.98 -1.53
N THR A 6 -6.44 -16.44 -2.09
CA THR A 6 -6.45 -17.03 -3.43
C THR A 6 -6.38 -15.94 -4.51
N ASP A 7 -6.02 -16.32 -5.73
CA ASP A 7 -6.00 -15.39 -6.86
C ASP A 7 -7.35 -14.68 -7.06
N GLU A 8 -8.46 -15.42 -6.97
CA GLU A 8 -9.82 -14.87 -7.06
C GLU A 8 -10.12 -13.88 -5.92
N GLU A 9 -9.66 -14.15 -4.70
CA GLU A 9 -9.84 -13.24 -3.56
C GLU A 9 -9.03 -11.95 -3.73
N ILE A 10 -7.81 -12.06 -4.27
CA ILE A 10 -6.95 -10.92 -4.56
C ILE A 10 -7.58 -10.07 -5.66
N GLU A 11 -7.97 -10.68 -6.79
CA GLU A 11 -8.60 -9.98 -7.91
C GLU A 11 -9.86 -9.24 -7.49
N ARG A 12 -10.74 -9.90 -6.72
CA ARG A 12 -11.96 -9.28 -6.21
C ARG A 12 -11.67 -8.06 -5.33
N GLN A 13 -10.71 -8.19 -4.41
CA GLN A 13 -10.38 -7.11 -3.47
C GLN A 13 -9.65 -5.94 -4.15
N LEU A 14 -8.79 -6.22 -5.13
CA LEU A 14 -8.17 -5.18 -5.94
C LEU A 14 -9.17 -4.42 -6.82
N GLY A 15 -10.36 -4.97 -7.07
CA GLY A 15 -11.46 -4.25 -7.70
C GLY A 15 -11.86 -2.96 -6.97
N ASP A 16 -11.63 -2.89 -5.65
CA ASP A 16 -11.89 -1.70 -4.82
C ASP A 16 -10.64 -0.83 -4.61
N LEU A 17 -9.51 -1.18 -5.22
CA LEU A 17 -8.21 -0.51 -5.11
C LEU A 17 -7.63 -0.21 -6.50
N PRO A 18 -8.25 0.70 -7.29
CA PRO A 18 -7.86 0.93 -8.68
C PRO A 18 -6.44 1.50 -8.87
N ASP A 19 -5.85 2.05 -7.80
CA ASP A 19 -4.47 2.58 -7.80
C ASP A 19 -3.43 1.48 -7.56
N TRP A 20 -3.86 0.27 -7.19
CA TRP A 20 -2.98 -0.84 -6.83
C TRP A 20 -2.94 -1.90 -7.92
N THR A 21 -1.74 -2.43 -8.15
CA THR A 21 -1.51 -3.52 -9.11
C THR A 21 -0.85 -4.69 -8.39
N ARG A 22 -1.18 -5.91 -8.85
CA ARG A 22 -0.51 -7.14 -8.40
C ARG A 22 0.69 -7.45 -9.28
N GLU A 23 1.81 -7.74 -8.64
CA GLU A 23 3.03 -8.27 -9.26
C GLU A 23 3.47 -9.54 -8.53
N GLY A 24 3.02 -10.69 -9.02
CA GLY A 24 3.28 -11.98 -8.36
C GLY A 24 2.67 -12.03 -6.96
N ASP A 25 3.53 -12.11 -5.95
CA ASP A 25 3.17 -12.24 -4.53
C ASP A 25 3.17 -10.89 -3.78
N THR A 26 3.15 -9.79 -4.53
CA THR A 26 3.21 -8.42 -4.00
C THR A 26 2.15 -7.56 -4.67
N ILE A 27 1.60 -6.60 -3.93
CA ILE A 27 0.81 -5.49 -4.51
C ILE A 27 1.57 -4.18 -4.38
N ARG A 28 1.45 -3.31 -5.39
CA ARG A 28 2.17 -2.04 -5.45
C ARG A 28 1.25 -0.89 -5.82
N ALA A 29 1.58 0.29 -5.31
CA ALA A 29 1.01 1.55 -5.75
C ALA A 29 2.07 2.65 -5.61
N SER A 30 2.00 3.66 -6.47
CA SER A 30 2.84 4.85 -6.38
C SER A 30 1.98 6.09 -6.36
N TYR A 31 2.31 7.05 -5.50
CA TYR A 31 1.55 8.29 -5.33
C TYR A 31 2.47 9.49 -5.47
N GLU A 32 2.10 10.42 -6.33
CA GLU A 32 2.77 11.72 -6.47
C GLU A 32 2.08 12.76 -5.58
N ALA A 33 2.80 13.25 -4.57
CA ALA A 33 2.35 14.27 -3.65
C ALA A 33 2.50 15.69 -4.23
N PRO A 34 1.69 16.67 -3.79
CA PRO A 34 1.83 18.08 -4.22
C PRO A 34 3.21 18.68 -3.91
N GLU A 35 3.80 18.30 -2.78
CA GLU A 35 5.11 18.76 -2.31
C GLU A 35 5.86 17.62 -1.61
N PHE A 36 7.19 17.76 -1.50
CA PHE A 36 8.04 16.75 -0.87
C PHE A 36 7.60 16.46 0.57
N LEU A 37 7.34 17.51 1.37
CA LEU A 37 6.91 17.36 2.76
C LEU A 37 5.53 16.73 2.90
N THR A 38 4.64 16.89 1.91
CA THR A 38 3.36 16.17 1.87
C THR A 38 3.58 14.67 1.67
N GLY A 39 4.55 14.28 0.84
CA GLY A 39 4.97 12.88 0.69
C GLY A 39 5.53 12.31 1.99
N ILE A 40 6.38 13.07 2.71
CA ILE A 40 6.86 12.64 4.04
C ILE A 40 5.72 12.51 5.06
N ALA A 41 4.75 13.44 5.03
CA ALA A 41 3.58 13.33 5.90
C ALA A 41 2.70 12.11 5.56
N LEU A 42 2.63 11.70 4.29
CA LEU A 42 1.98 10.44 3.89
C LEU A 42 2.70 9.24 4.51
N VAL A 43 4.03 9.19 4.40
CA VAL A 43 4.84 8.10 4.96
C VAL A 43 4.68 8.00 6.48
N GLN A 44 4.57 9.13 7.20
CA GLN A 44 4.36 9.11 8.65
C GLN A 44 3.02 8.46 9.05
N GLU A 45 1.91 8.83 8.40
CA GLU A 45 0.60 8.23 8.71
C GLU A 45 0.59 6.74 8.35
N VAL A 46 1.15 6.38 7.19
CA VAL A 46 1.27 4.98 6.77
C VAL A 46 2.13 4.19 7.73
N GLY A 47 3.22 4.77 8.23
CA GLY A 47 4.08 4.13 9.24
C GLY A 47 3.34 3.88 10.55
N ALA A 48 2.51 4.82 11.00
CA ALA A 48 1.69 4.64 12.21
C ALA A 48 0.62 3.54 12.02
N ALA A 49 -0.03 3.52 10.85
CA ALA A 49 -0.98 2.47 10.46
C ALA A 49 -0.32 1.08 10.42
N ALA A 50 0.82 0.98 9.74
CA ALA A 50 1.61 -0.24 9.62
C ALA A 50 2.02 -0.80 11.00
N GLU A 51 2.50 0.07 11.90
CA GLU A 51 2.88 -0.33 13.25
C GLU A 51 1.67 -0.81 14.08
N ALA A 52 0.52 -0.13 13.97
CA ALA A 52 -0.70 -0.55 14.65
C ALA A 52 -1.22 -1.92 14.16
N MET A 53 -0.93 -2.27 12.91
CA MET A 53 -1.30 -3.55 12.30
C MET A 53 -0.25 -4.65 12.50
N ASP A 54 0.94 -4.33 13.01
CA ASP A 54 2.13 -5.20 13.01
C ASP A 54 2.41 -5.76 11.59
N HIS A 55 2.28 -4.90 10.58
CA HIS A 55 2.44 -5.24 9.17
C HIS A 55 3.06 -4.08 8.40
N HIS A 56 4.31 -4.23 7.94
CA HIS A 56 5.10 -3.12 7.41
C HIS A 56 5.24 -3.17 5.88
N PRO A 57 5.00 -2.04 5.17
CA PRO A 57 5.27 -1.94 3.75
C PRO A 57 6.75 -1.69 3.46
N ASP A 58 7.18 -2.07 2.25
CA ASP A 58 8.36 -1.44 1.64
C ASP A 58 7.97 -0.05 1.12
N ILE A 59 8.80 0.96 1.42
CA ILE A 59 8.54 2.36 1.03
C ILE A 59 9.76 2.93 0.29
N ASP A 60 9.54 3.41 -0.94
CA ASP A 60 10.53 4.15 -1.73
C ASP A 60 10.07 5.60 -1.93
N ILE A 61 10.94 6.56 -1.63
CA ILE A 61 10.63 8.00 -1.72
C ILE A 61 11.56 8.64 -2.75
N ARG A 62 11.01 9.10 -3.86
CA ARG A 62 11.73 9.80 -4.92
C ARG A 62 11.13 11.17 -5.14
N TRP A 63 11.72 12.17 -4.49
CA TRP A 63 11.17 13.52 -4.46
C TRP A 63 9.70 13.47 -4.00
N ARG A 64 8.75 13.84 -4.86
CA ARG A 64 7.32 13.88 -4.55
C ARG A 64 6.62 12.53 -4.73
N THR A 65 7.27 11.54 -5.32
CA THR A 65 6.69 10.21 -5.53
C THR A 65 7.01 9.30 -4.35
N VAL A 66 5.98 8.69 -3.77
CA VAL A 66 6.08 7.67 -2.73
C VAL A 66 5.51 6.38 -3.29
N SER A 67 6.34 5.35 -3.37
CA SER A 67 5.95 4.03 -3.85
C SER A 67 5.88 3.05 -2.68
N PHE A 68 4.82 2.24 -2.65
CA PHE A 68 4.57 1.23 -1.63
C PHE A 68 4.57 -0.15 -2.27
N ALA A 69 5.11 -1.13 -1.55
CA ALA A 69 4.97 -2.55 -1.86
C ALA A 69 4.52 -3.31 -0.62
N LEU A 70 3.57 -4.22 -0.80
CA LEU A 70 2.98 -5.01 0.28
C LEU A 70 3.02 -6.49 -0.05
N SER A 71 3.53 -7.28 0.89
CA SER A 71 3.51 -8.73 0.89
C SER A 71 3.68 -9.23 2.32
N THR A 72 3.04 -10.34 2.66
CA THR A 72 3.27 -11.02 3.94
C THR A 72 4.41 -12.03 3.79
N HIS A 73 5.65 -11.58 4.02
CA HIS A 73 6.86 -12.40 3.82
C HIS A 73 6.86 -13.74 4.57
N SER A 74 6.30 -13.78 5.79
CA SER A 74 6.26 -14.99 6.60
C SER A 74 5.39 -16.10 6.00
N GLU A 75 4.36 -15.71 5.25
CA GLU A 75 3.45 -16.65 4.57
C GLU A 75 3.85 -16.87 3.10
N GLY A 76 4.81 -16.08 2.59
CA GLY A 76 5.29 -16.18 1.22
C GLY A 76 4.30 -15.65 0.17
N GLY A 77 3.42 -14.72 0.54
CA GLY A 77 2.39 -14.23 -0.37
C GLY A 77 1.48 -13.16 0.22
N LEU A 78 0.39 -12.88 -0.49
CA LEU A 78 -0.59 -11.86 -0.10
C LEU A 78 -1.58 -12.42 0.92
N THR A 79 -1.78 -11.68 2.00
CA THR A 79 -2.82 -11.95 3.01
C THR A 79 -3.79 -10.77 3.11
N GLN A 80 -4.78 -10.91 3.99
CA GLN A 80 -5.74 -9.84 4.25
C GLN A 80 -5.05 -8.55 4.77
N LEU A 81 -3.92 -8.67 5.49
CA LEU A 81 -3.19 -7.52 6.02
C LEU A 81 -2.65 -6.62 4.91
N ASP A 82 -2.19 -7.21 3.81
CA ASP A 82 -1.71 -6.48 2.64
C ASP A 82 -2.83 -5.64 2.03
N VAL A 83 -4.02 -6.23 1.86
CA VAL A 83 -5.17 -5.52 1.29
C VAL A 83 -5.68 -4.43 2.24
N GLU A 84 -5.76 -4.72 3.54
CA GLU A 84 -6.21 -3.74 4.54
C GLU A 84 -5.28 -2.53 4.61
N LEU A 85 -3.96 -2.75 4.60
CA LEU A 85 -2.99 -1.67 4.60
C LEU A 85 -3.01 -0.90 3.27
N ALA A 86 -3.21 -1.57 2.13
CA ALA A 86 -3.39 -0.91 0.84
C ALA A 86 -4.58 0.07 0.85
N HIS A 87 -5.72 -0.33 1.44
CA HIS A 87 -6.86 0.58 1.62
C HIS A 87 -6.53 1.80 2.48
N GLN A 88 -5.79 1.60 3.58
CA GLN A 88 -5.41 2.72 4.45
C GLN A 88 -4.47 3.68 3.72
N ILE A 89 -3.50 3.17 2.97
CA ILE A 89 -2.58 3.96 2.15
C ILE A 89 -3.35 4.76 1.09
N SER A 90 -4.23 4.12 0.31
CA SER A 90 -5.05 4.81 -0.71
C SER A 90 -5.86 5.95 -0.10
N GLN A 91 -6.45 5.73 1.08
CA GLN A 91 -7.23 6.74 1.78
C GLN A 91 -6.37 7.90 2.28
N GLU A 92 -5.18 7.63 2.84
CA GLU A 92 -4.26 8.68 3.28
C GLU A 92 -3.69 9.48 2.12
N ALA A 93 -3.35 8.82 1.00
CA ALA A 93 -2.90 9.47 -0.21
C ALA A 93 -3.96 10.47 -0.71
N ALA A 94 -5.21 10.02 -0.82
CA ALA A 94 -6.33 10.89 -1.21
C ALA A 94 -6.55 12.06 -0.24
N ARG A 95 -6.50 11.82 1.08
CA ARG A 95 -6.62 12.87 2.11
C ARG A 95 -5.54 13.96 1.98
N LYS A 96 -4.32 13.56 1.61
CA LYS A 96 -3.17 14.46 1.45
C LYS A 96 -3.07 15.07 0.05
N GLY A 97 -4.02 14.77 -0.84
CA GLY A 97 -4.04 15.26 -2.21
C GLY A 97 -2.95 14.65 -3.10
N ALA A 98 -2.39 13.50 -2.70
CA ALA A 98 -1.48 12.74 -3.55
C ALA A 98 -2.29 11.92 -4.56
N THR A 99 -1.82 11.85 -5.80
CA THR A 99 -2.51 11.17 -6.89
C THR A 99 -1.72 9.95 -7.34
N ALA A 100 -2.40 8.87 -7.72
CA ALA A 100 -1.75 7.69 -8.28
C ALA A 100 -0.89 8.08 -9.49
N SER A 101 0.38 7.70 -9.45
CA SER A 101 1.35 7.85 -10.53
C SER A 101 1.56 6.47 -11.15
N GLY A 102 1.24 6.33 -12.43
CA GLY A 102 1.35 5.08 -13.18
C GLY A 102 2.77 4.57 -13.35
#